data_AF-A0A511Z8L8-F1
#
_entry.id   AF-A0A511Z8L8-F1
#
_cell.length_a   1.000
_cell.length_b   1.000
_cell.length_c   1.000
_cell.angle_alpha   90.00
_cell.angle_beta   90.00
_cell.angle_gamma   90.00
#
_symmetry.space_group_name_H-M   'P 1'
#
loop_
_entity.id
_entity.type
_entity.pdbx_description
1 polymer ?
#
loop_
_entity_poly.entity_id
_entity_poly.type
_entity_poly.pdbx_seq_one_letter_code
_entity_poly.pdbx_strand_id
1 'polypeptide(L)'
;MDERIQAIADRARIEFGLENYHLARHVIFQKRNGKDYELNMEWFPNDYDGPHDEDINPDGTASIDYNIQQGRFQSVIFTMGTTYSTAHPFKEKTIEEAAAWLERQTGLTYEQDFFVEQASENGFQFVSRVDGVRLSPSLQLNVEFDDDGKLLTYSTYGEIPDVKLVEKQKFKLTLEEIEPIVKAHLTRINIPSEAKEKFIPVYAIDEVYVTADGKRCIPFLLDERMTQVDHLMEWDEPLDGKIEKQFINFSEEVSVDEAFHTDKQDNRDLTDAQIGECVKLVHDALRIEYPDDSGKWRLKELRTAYSHIEAFCYADDSGNTLFRPKLVVIINRESMTVINTIDNEAMFDVFDSFTPAPEPRIDHETAFEKMIPYITLDPVYVYDRDLKKYILCGLLDSEQAVDAVTGDILELRDL
;
A
#
# COMPACT_ATOMS: atom_id res chain seq x y z
N MET A 1 10.80 -25.26 -19.73
CA MET A 1 10.51 -24.72 -18.39
C MET A 1 11.38 -25.47 -17.39
N ASP A 2 11.87 -24.80 -16.34
CA ASP A 2 12.61 -25.43 -15.24
C ASP A 2 11.74 -26.48 -14.53
N GLU A 3 12.31 -27.60 -14.06
CA GLU A 3 11.56 -28.68 -13.41
C GLU A 3 10.84 -28.23 -12.13
N ARG A 4 11.41 -27.29 -11.38
CA ARG A 4 10.80 -26.74 -10.16
C ARG A 4 9.55 -25.94 -10.48
N ILE A 5 9.62 -25.11 -11.53
CA ILE A 5 8.48 -24.33 -12.02
C ILE A 5 7.42 -25.27 -12.59
N GLN A 6 7.82 -26.29 -13.36
CA GLN A 6 6.90 -27.29 -13.89
C GLN A 6 6.11 -28.00 -12.79
N ALA A 7 6.77 -28.40 -11.70
CA ALA A 7 6.09 -29.04 -10.57
C ALA A 7 5.03 -28.11 -9.92
N ILE A 8 5.33 -26.81 -9.80
CA ILE A 8 4.38 -25.82 -9.27
C ILE A 8 3.22 -25.61 -10.25
N ALA A 9 3.51 -25.48 -11.54
CA ALA A 9 2.50 -25.31 -12.59
C ALA A 9 1.56 -26.52 -12.69
N ASP A 10 2.08 -27.75 -12.59
CA ASP A 10 1.28 -28.97 -12.59
C ASP A 10 0.36 -29.03 -11.36
N ARG A 11 0.86 -28.56 -10.20
CA ARG A 11 0.05 -28.45 -8.99
C ARG A 11 -1.07 -27.43 -9.15
N ALA A 12 -0.77 -26.24 -9.68
CA ALA A 12 -1.77 -25.20 -9.96
C ALA A 12 -2.85 -25.71 -10.91
N ARG A 13 -2.43 -26.43 -11.97
CA ARG A 13 -3.36 -27.01 -12.94
C ARG A 13 -4.36 -27.96 -12.30
N ILE A 14 -3.91 -28.84 -11.41
CA ILE A 14 -4.77 -29.80 -10.72
C ILE A 14 -5.67 -29.09 -9.69
N GLU A 15 -5.09 -28.19 -8.90
CA GLU A 15 -5.76 -27.56 -7.77
C GLU A 15 -6.87 -26.59 -8.21
N PHE A 16 -6.64 -25.86 -9.30
CA PHE A 16 -7.56 -24.85 -9.81
C PHE A 16 -8.30 -25.29 -11.09
N GLY A 17 -8.24 -26.58 -11.46
CA GLY A 17 -8.99 -27.15 -12.58
C GLY A 17 -8.69 -26.47 -13.92
N LEU A 18 -7.41 -26.32 -14.26
CA LEU A 18 -6.96 -25.57 -15.43
C LEU A 18 -6.86 -26.45 -16.70
N GLU A 19 -7.71 -27.46 -16.86
CA GLU A 19 -7.65 -28.38 -18.02
C GLU A 19 -7.98 -27.68 -19.34
N ASN A 20 -8.82 -26.64 -19.30
CA ASN A 20 -9.19 -25.81 -20.44
C ASN A 20 -8.21 -24.65 -20.70
N TYR A 21 -7.02 -24.73 -20.10
CA TYR A 21 -5.98 -23.71 -20.19
C TYR A 21 -4.64 -24.29 -20.60
N HIS A 22 -3.76 -23.41 -21.07
CA HIS A 22 -2.33 -23.67 -21.21
C HIS A 22 -1.53 -22.55 -20.53
N LEU A 23 -0.41 -22.91 -19.90
CA LEU A 23 0.50 -21.93 -19.32
C LEU A 23 1.17 -21.14 -20.45
N ALA A 24 0.85 -19.85 -20.57
CA ALA A 24 1.33 -18.98 -21.62
C ALA A 24 2.61 -18.25 -21.19
N ARG A 25 2.63 -17.69 -19.98
CA ARG A 25 3.74 -16.90 -19.46
C ARG A 25 4.00 -17.24 -18.00
N HIS A 26 5.23 -17.04 -17.56
CA HIS A 26 5.60 -17.11 -16.15
C HIS A 26 6.82 -16.24 -15.90
N VAL A 27 6.87 -15.67 -14.70
CA VAL A 27 7.91 -14.73 -14.30
C VAL A 27 8.06 -14.81 -12.77
N ILE A 28 9.28 -14.61 -12.27
CA ILE A 28 9.54 -14.62 -10.83
C ILE A 28 9.94 -13.23 -10.39
N PHE A 29 9.30 -12.73 -9.35
CA PHE A 29 9.60 -11.45 -8.74
C PHE A 29 10.11 -11.63 -7.32
N GLN A 30 11.01 -10.75 -6.87
CA GLN A 30 11.31 -10.62 -5.45
C GLN A 30 10.24 -9.77 -4.77
N LYS A 31 9.65 -10.27 -3.67
CA LYS A 31 8.64 -9.53 -2.91
C LYS A 31 9.25 -8.33 -2.20
N ARG A 32 8.37 -7.40 -1.83
CA ARG A 32 8.71 -6.14 -1.14
C ARG A 32 9.52 -6.35 0.15
N ASN A 33 9.26 -7.43 0.88
CA ASN A 33 9.96 -7.79 2.13
C ASN A 33 11.44 -8.19 1.91
N GLY A 34 11.90 -8.34 0.66
CA GLY A 34 13.28 -8.64 0.29
C GLY A 34 13.75 -10.06 0.62
N LYS A 35 12.85 -10.91 1.13
CA LYS A 35 13.17 -12.29 1.56
C LYS A 35 12.41 -13.33 0.76
N ASP A 36 11.19 -13.02 0.39
CA ASP A 36 10.33 -13.91 -0.35
C ASP A 36 10.36 -13.60 -1.85
N TYR A 37 10.08 -14.61 -2.65
CA TYR A 37 9.97 -14.57 -4.08
C TYR A 37 8.62 -15.16 -4.50
N GLU A 38 8.06 -14.61 -5.55
CA GLU A 38 6.74 -14.94 -6.05
C GLU A 38 6.85 -15.34 -7.53
N LEU A 39 6.45 -16.57 -7.83
CA LEU A 39 6.27 -17.03 -9.20
C LEU A 39 4.86 -16.64 -9.63
N ASN A 40 4.76 -15.72 -10.58
CA ASN A 40 3.52 -15.45 -11.30
C ASN A 40 3.42 -16.38 -12.52
N MET A 41 2.24 -16.92 -12.74
CA MET A 41 1.92 -17.79 -13.88
C MET A 41 0.63 -17.30 -14.55
N GLU A 42 0.69 -17.03 -15.85
CA GLU A 42 -0.46 -16.63 -16.65
C GLU A 42 -0.91 -17.77 -17.55
N TRP A 43 -2.15 -18.20 -17.36
CA TRP A 43 -2.77 -19.32 -18.06
C TRP A 43 -3.85 -18.82 -19.00
N PHE A 44 -3.68 -19.07 -20.30
CA PHE A 44 -4.62 -18.62 -21.32
C PHE A 44 -5.64 -19.73 -21.65
N PRO A 45 -6.91 -19.37 -21.93
CA PRO A 45 -7.90 -20.35 -22.39
C PRO A 45 -7.42 -21.06 -23.68
N ASN A 46 -7.67 -22.36 -23.78
CA ASN A 46 -7.23 -23.17 -24.93
C ASN A 46 -7.88 -22.76 -26.26
N ASP A 47 -9.11 -22.23 -26.19
CA ASP A 47 -9.88 -21.83 -27.37
C ASP A 47 -9.60 -20.38 -27.79
N TYR A 48 -8.64 -19.69 -27.15
CA TYR A 48 -8.24 -18.34 -27.54
C TYR A 48 -7.45 -18.36 -28.85
N ASP A 49 -7.97 -17.66 -29.86
CA ASP A 49 -7.38 -17.52 -31.20
C ASP A 49 -7.06 -16.06 -31.57
N GLY A 50 -7.14 -15.15 -30.60
CA GLY A 50 -6.89 -13.71 -30.78
C GLY A 50 -5.41 -13.35 -30.92
N PRO A 51 -5.10 -12.09 -31.26
CA PRO A 51 -3.72 -11.62 -31.34
C PRO A 51 -3.06 -11.70 -29.97
N HIS A 52 -1.92 -12.38 -29.90
CA HIS A 52 -1.05 -12.34 -28.73
C HIS A 52 -0.44 -10.95 -28.62
N ASP A 53 -1.15 -10.05 -27.94
CA ASP A 53 -0.60 -8.77 -27.49
C ASP A 53 0.15 -9.02 -26.18
N GLU A 54 1.39 -8.53 -26.07
CA GLU A 54 2.16 -8.64 -24.84
C GLU A 54 1.54 -7.79 -23.72
N ASP A 55 0.79 -6.74 -24.09
CA ASP A 55 0.23 -5.77 -23.15
C ASP A 55 -1.19 -6.11 -22.66
N ILE A 56 -1.86 -7.12 -23.25
CA ILE A 56 -3.26 -7.46 -22.91
C ILE A 56 -3.42 -8.96 -22.74
N ASN A 57 -3.94 -9.36 -21.57
CA ASN A 57 -4.34 -10.74 -21.32
C ASN A 57 -5.74 -11.01 -21.87
N PRO A 58 -5.99 -12.18 -22.50
CA PRO A 58 -7.32 -12.60 -22.90
C PRO A 58 -8.33 -12.63 -21.75
N ASP A 59 -9.61 -12.50 -22.07
CA ASP A 59 -10.71 -12.69 -21.12
C ASP A 59 -10.65 -14.11 -20.52
N GLY A 60 -10.84 -14.17 -19.20
CA GLY A 60 -10.79 -15.40 -18.43
C GLY A 60 -9.41 -16.03 -18.28
N THR A 61 -8.33 -15.30 -18.61
CA THR A 61 -6.96 -15.65 -18.22
C THR A 61 -6.88 -15.85 -16.72
N ALA A 62 -6.23 -16.94 -16.28
CA ALA A 62 -5.92 -17.15 -14.87
C ALA A 62 -4.51 -16.63 -14.57
N SER A 63 -4.41 -15.57 -13.77
CA SER A 63 -3.15 -15.09 -13.20
C SER A 63 -2.99 -15.67 -11.79
N ILE A 64 -1.93 -16.43 -11.56
CA ILE A 64 -1.73 -17.22 -10.34
C ILE A 64 -0.37 -16.91 -9.75
N ASP A 65 -0.36 -16.44 -8.50
CA ASP A 65 0.86 -16.16 -7.76
C ASP A 65 1.17 -17.28 -6.76
N TYR A 66 2.43 -17.71 -6.73
CA TYR A 66 2.95 -18.72 -5.83
C TYR A 66 4.15 -18.20 -5.04
N ASN A 67 4.06 -18.19 -3.72
CA ASN A 67 5.19 -17.84 -2.86
C ASN A 67 6.12 -19.05 -2.74
N ILE A 68 7.35 -18.90 -3.24
CA ILE A 68 8.35 -19.98 -3.34
C ILE A 68 8.80 -20.44 -1.95
N GLN A 69 9.03 -19.50 -1.03
CA GLN A 69 9.55 -19.76 0.32
C GLN A 69 8.48 -20.39 1.22
N GLN A 70 7.24 -19.93 1.10
CA GLN A 70 6.10 -20.43 1.89
C GLN A 70 5.50 -21.72 1.30
N GLY A 71 5.79 -22.02 0.04
CA GLY A 71 5.34 -23.24 -0.61
C GLY A 71 3.85 -23.27 -0.97
N ARG A 72 3.18 -22.11 -1.02
CA ARG A 72 1.71 -21.99 -1.19
C ARG A 72 1.31 -20.91 -2.20
N PHE A 73 0.11 -21.07 -2.75
CA PHE A 73 -0.49 -20.05 -3.61
C PHE A 73 -0.88 -18.82 -2.79
N GLN A 74 -0.74 -17.64 -3.38
CA GLN A 74 -1.05 -16.35 -2.76
C GLN A 74 -2.20 -15.65 -3.46
N SER A 75 -2.34 -15.86 -4.78
CA SER A 75 -3.45 -15.32 -5.55
C SER A 75 -3.85 -16.26 -6.67
N VAL A 76 -5.12 -16.21 -7.05
CA VAL A 76 -5.68 -16.77 -8.28
C VAL A 76 -6.74 -15.79 -8.76
N ILE A 77 -6.50 -15.13 -9.88
CA ILE A 77 -7.41 -14.12 -10.42
C ILE A 77 -7.76 -14.50 -11.85
N PHE A 78 -9.05 -14.67 -12.11
CA PHE A 78 -9.60 -14.89 -13.44
C PHE A 78 -10.05 -13.54 -14.02
N THR A 79 -9.43 -13.11 -15.11
CA THR A 79 -9.66 -11.78 -15.69
C THR A 79 -11.10 -11.61 -16.19
N MET A 80 -11.62 -10.38 -16.05
CA MET A 80 -12.97 -10.01 -16.53
C MET A 80 -14.10 -10.86 -15.94
N GLY A 81 -13.92 -11.42 -14.74
CA GLY A 81 -14.95 -12.19 -14.04
C GLY A 81 -15.38 -13.47 -14.78
N THR A 82 -14.53 -14.00 -15.66
CA THR A 82 -14.83 -15.17 -16.49
C THR A 82 -13.88 -16.31 -16.14
N THR A 83 -14.38 -17.51 -15.88
CA THR A 83 -13.53 -18.69 -15.63
C THR A 83 -13.96 -19.90 -16.45
N TYR A 84 -12.99 -20.55 -17.07
CA TYR A 84 -13.11 -21.83 -17.77
C TYR A 84 -12.65 -23.00 -16.90
N SER A 85 -12.40 -22.74 -15.61
CA SER A 85 -12.00 -23.76 -14.66
C SER A 85 -13.04 -24.87 -14.59
N THR A 86 -12.57 -26.10 -14.47
CA THR A 86 -13.42 -27.26 -14.21
C THR A 86 -13.68 -27.47 -12.72
N ALA A 87 -12.99 -26.72 -11.85
CA ALA A 87 -13.14 -26.79 -10.40
C ALA A 87 -14.35 -25.97 -9.93
N HIS A 88 -15.16 -26.57 -9.05
CA HIS A 88 -16.35 -25.94 -8.45
C HIS A 88 -16.26 -26.05 -6.93
N PRO A 89 -15.35 -25.31 -6.29
CA PRO A 89 -15.09 -25.44 -4.86
C PRO A 89 -16.19 -24.88 -3.96
N PHE A 90 -17.09 -24.03 -4.47
CA PHE A 90 -18.10 -23.30 -3.67
C PHE A 90 -19.54 -23.62 -4.11
N LYS A 91 -20.05 -24.80 -3.79
CA LYS A 91 -21.39 -25.23 -4.25
C LYS A 91 -22.52 -24.51 -3.53
N GLU A 92 -22.36 -24.29 -2.24
CA GLU A 92 -23.37 -23.65 -1.39
C GLU A 92 -23.10 -22.14 -1.25
N LYS A 93 -21.88 -21.70 -1.58
CA LYS A 93 -21.47 -20.28 -1.56
C LYS A 93 -21.64 -19.67 -0.16
N THR A 94 -21.34 -20.45 0.88
CA THR A 94 -21.45 -20.01 2.27
C THR A 94 -20.10 -19.59 2.84
N ILE A 95 -20.14 -18.82 3.94
CA ILE A 95 -18.95 -18.42 4.69
C ILE A 95 -18.17 -19.65 5.16
N GLU A 96 -18.84 -20.69 5.63
CA GLU A 96 -18.21 -21.90 6.15
C GLU A 96 -17.50 -22.69 5.04
N GLU A 97 -18.07 -22.74 3.83
CA GLU A 97 -17.45 -23.39 2.68
C GLU A 97 -16.21 -22.62 2.22
N ALA A 98 -16.32 -21.29 2.12
CA ALA A 98 -15.19 -20.41 1.80
C ALA A 98 -14.07 -20.48 2.84
N ALA A 99 -14.43 -20.43 4.12
CA ALA A 99 -13.50 -20.57 5.23
C ALA A 99 -12.78 -21.92 5.19
N ALA A 100 -13.50 -23.03 5.09
CA ALA A 100 -12.89 -24.36 5.02
C ALA A 100 -11.97 -24.53 3.80
N TRP A 101 -12.28 -23.87 2.68
CA TRP A 101 -11.37 -23.82 1.54
C TRP A 101 -10.10 -23.03 1.86
N LEU A 102 -10.22 -21.84 2.46
CA LEU A 102 -9.09 -21.01 2.90
C LEU A 102 -8.20 -21.72 3.94
N GLU A 103 -8.77 -22.49 4.86
CA GLU A 103 -8.00 -23.27 5.84
C GLU A 103 -7.06 -24.27 5.13
N ARG A 104 -7.51 -24.89 4.03
CA ARG A 104 -6.67 -25.79 3.22
C ARG A 104 -5.57 -25.04 2.46
N GLN A 105 -5.87 -23.84 1.96
CA GLN A 105 -4.92 -23.03 1.21
C GLN A 105 -3.83 -22.42 2.09
N THR A 106 -4.21 -21.99 3.29
CA THR A 106 -3.37 -21.14 4.14
C THR A 106 -2.78 -21.88 5.33
N GLY A 107 -3.40 -22.98 5.77
CA GLY A 107 -3.08 -23.67 7.03
C GLY A 107 -3.60 -22.96 8.28
N LEU A 108 -4.37 -21.88 8.12
CA LEU A 108 -5.01 -21.14 9.20
C LEU A 108 -6.32 -21.80 9.62
N THR A 109 -6.86 -21.41 10.77
CA THR A 109 -8.14 -21.87 11.31
C THR A 109 -9.15 -20.72 11.41
N TYR A 110 -10.35 -20.92 10.86
CA TYR A 110 -11.43 -19.95 10.92
C TYR A 110 -11.94 -19.77 12.36
N GLU A 111 -12.32 -18.54 12.72
CA GLU A 111 -12.67 -18.11 14.07
C GLU A 111 -11.55 -18.21 15.13
N GLN A 112 -10.33 -18.56 14.70
CA GLN A 112 -9.12 -18.54 15.55
C GLN A 112 -8.09 -17.56 15.00
N ASP A 113 -7.69 -17.75 13.73
CA ASP A 113 -6.66 -16.96 13.07
C ASP A 113 -7.26 -15.88 12.15
N PHE A 114 -8.42 -16.15 11.55
CA PHE A 114 -9.11 -15.22 10.66
C PHE A 114 -10.65 -15.26 10.85
N PHE A 115 -11.29 -14.14 10.53
CA PHE A 115 -12.71 -13.89 10.75
C PHE A 115 -13.29 -13.18 9.54
N VAL A 116 -14.58 -13.42 9.24
CA VAL A 116 -15.27 -12.68 8.18
C VAL A 116 -15.39 -11.20 8.55
N GLU A 117 -15.05 -10.34 7.61
CA GLU A 117 -15.14 -8.88 7.74
C GLU A 117 -16.26 -8.33 6.86
N GLN A 118 -16.34 -8.82 5.61
CA GLN A 118 -17.38 -8.45 4.66
C GLN A 118 -17.92 -9.69 3.97
N ALA A 119 -19.22 -9.67 3.68
CA ALA A 119 -19.91 -10.73 2.96
C ALA A 119 -20.79 -10.12 1.87
N SER A 120 -20.72 -10.70 0.69
CA SER A 120 -21.60 -10.42 -0.45
C SER A 120 -22.18 -11.73 -0.98
N GLU A 121 -23.08 -11.65 -1.95
CA GLU A 121 -23.66 -12.83 -2.59
C GLU A 121 -22.61 -13.70 -3.30
N ASN A 122 -21.56 -13.06 -3.84
CA ASN A 122 -20.57 -13.69 -4.73
C ASN A 122 -19.14 -13.65 -4.16
N GLY A 123 -18.99 -13.41 -2.85
CA GLY A 123 -17.67 -13.39 -2.25
C GLY A 123 -17.62 -12.90 -0.82
N PHE A 124 -16.49 -13.17 -0.18
CA PHE A 124 -16.22 -12.88 1.22
C PHE A 124 -14.81 -12.29 1.38
N GLN A 125 -14.70 -11.31 2.27
CA GLN A 125 -13.44 -10.81 2.78
C GLN A 125 -13.26 -11.28 4.22
N PHE A 126 -12.09 -11.82 4.52
CA PHE A 126 -11.69 -12.22 5.87
C PHE A 126 -10.45 -11.46 6.31
N VAL A 127 -10.31 -11.26 7.62
CA VAL A 127 -9.15 -10.60 8.23
C VAL A 127 -8.65 -11.32 9.47
N SER A 128 -7.37 -11.17 9.80
CA SER A 128 -6.83 -11.61 11.09
C SER A 128 -7.25 -10.69 12.24
N ARG A 129 -7.56 -11.26 13.40
CA ARG A 129 -7.83 -10.53 14.65
C ARG A 129 -7.19 -11.26 15.84
N VAL A 130 -6.78 -10.50 16.86
CA VAL A 130 -6.33 -11.07 18.15
C VAL A 130 -7.25 -10.56 19.25
N ASP A 131 -7.89 -11.50 19.97
CA ASP A 131 -8.89 -11.21 21.00
C ASP A 131 -10.01 -10.25 20.53
N GLY A 132 -10.42 -10.39 19.26
CA GLY A 132 -11.43 -9.54 18.62
C GLY A 132 -10.95 -8.17 18.13
N VAL A 133 -9.68 -7.84 18.34
CA VAL A 133 -9.05 -6.57 17.93
C VAL A 133 -8.31 -6.75 16.60
N ARG A 134 -8.46 -5.80 15.67
CA ARG A 134 -7.75 -5.81 14.38
C ARG A 134 -6.25 -5.60 14.55
N LEU A 135 -5.47 -5.97 13.54
CA LEU A 135 -4.04 -5.69 13.46
C LEU A 135 -3.74 -4.71 12.32
N SER A 136 -2.64 -3.96 12.44
CA SER A 136 -2.06 -3.16 11.39
C SER A 136 -0.54 -3.37 11.33
N PRO A 137 0.01 -3.92 10.23
CA PRO A 137 -0.73 -4.51 9.11
C PRO A 137 -1.51 -5.77 9.53
N SER A 138 -2.62 -6.06 8.85
CA SER A 138 -3.38 -7.31 9.00
C SER A 138 -3.21 -8.23 7.80
N LEU A 139 -3.40 -9.53 8.03
CA LEU A 139 -3.71 -10.46 6.95
C LEU A 139 -5.14 -10.18 6.47
N GLN A 140 -5.31 -10.05 5.15
CA GLN A 140 -6.59 -10.04 4.46
C GLN A 140 -6.64 -11.21 3.48
N LEU A 141 -7.77 -11.92 3.46
CA LEU A 141 -8.06 -13.01 2.54
C LEU A 141 -9.32 -12.65 1.78
N ASN A 142 -9.26 -12.63 0.45
CA ASN A 142 -10.43 -12.38 -0.39
C ASN A 142 -10.75 -13.64 -1.18
N VAL A 143 -12.04 -13.98 -1.26
CA VAL A 143 -12.56 -15.07 -2.10
C VAL A 143 -13.79 -14.56 -2.81
N GLU A 144 -13.80 -14.66 -4.14
CA GLU A 144 -14.95 -14.38 -5.00
C GLU A 144 -15.19 -15.55 -5.93
N PHE A 145 -16.44 -15.78 -6.28
CA PHE A 145 -16.87 -16.86 -7.14
C PHE A 145 -18.02 -16.43 -8.05
N ASP A 146 -18.20 -17.15 -9.15
CA ASP A 146 -19.30 -16.93 -10.09
C ASP A 146 -20.62 -17.53 -9.57
N ASP A 147 -21.69 -17.34 -10.35
CA ASP A 147 -23.03 -17.83 -10.00
C ASP A 147 -23.07 -19.36 -9.84
N ASP A 148 -22.20 -20.09 -10.55
CA ASP A 148 -22.06 -21.54 -10.53
C ASP A 148 -21.13 -22.06 -9.42
N GLY A 149 -20.53 -21.16 -8.62
CA GLY A 149 -19.64 -21.52 -7.51
C GLY A 149 -18.20 -21.83 -7.91
N LYS A 150 -17.77 -21.40 -9.10
CA LYS A 150 -16.36 -21.47 -9.53
C LYS A 150 -15.60 -20.27 -9.00
N LEU A 151 -14.34 -20.49 -8.63
CA LEU A 151 -13.46 -19.43 -8.17
C LEU A 151 -13.24 -18.37 -9.28
N LEU A 152 -13.41 -17.10 -8.94
CA LEU A 152 -13.03 -15.95 -9.77
C LEU A 152 -11.81 -15.24 -9.20
N THR A 153 -11.79 -15.03 -7.88
CA THR A 153 -10.72 -14.33 -7.18
C THR A 153 -10.39 -15.08 -5.91
N TYR A 154 -9.11 -15.36 -5.70
CA TYR A 154 -8.51 -15.63 -4.40
C TYR A 154 -7.30 -14.71 -4.26
N SER A 155 -7.15 -14.05 -3.12
CA SER A 155 -5.92 -13.34 -2.81
C SER A 155 -5.64 -13.31 -1.31
N THR A 156 -4.35 -13.33 -0.99
CA THR A 156 -3.83 -13.09 0.37
C THR A 156 -2.99 -11.83 0.36
N TYR A 157 -3.35 -10.86 1.20
CA TYR A 157 -2.60 -9.64 1.41
C TYR A 157 -2.14 -9.54 2.86
N GLY A 158 -0.89 -9.12 3.09
CA GLY A 158 -0.30 -9.08 4.43
C GLY A 158 0.22 -10.43 4.93
N GLU A 159 0.89 -10.41 6.07
CA GLU A 159 1.47 -11.60 6.70
C GLU A 159 0.59 -12.09 7.85
N ILE A 160 0.67 -13.39 8.15
CA ILE A 160 0.03 -13.96 9.34
C ILE A 160 0.79 -13.43 10.56
N PRO A 161 0.14 -12.66 11.45
CA PRO A 161 0.83 -12.12 12.61
C PRO A 161 1.18 -13.25 13.60
N ASP A 162 2.43 -13.28 14.07
CA ASP A 162 2.79 -14.15 15.19
C ASP A 162 2.17 -13.58 16.47
N VAL A 163 1.14 -14.26 16.98
CA VAL A 163 0.41 -13.87 18.19
C VAL A 163 1.34 -13.71 19.41
N LYS A 164 2.52 -14.35 19.42
CA LYS A 164 3.52 -14.18 20.49
C LYS A 164 4.15 -12.79 20.50
N LEU A 165 4.09 -12.07 19.38
CA LEU A 165 4.55 -10.69 19.27
C LEU A 165 3.51 -9.67 19.75
N VAL A 166 2.31 -10.11 20.11
CA VAL A 166 1.21 -9.23 20.54
C VAL A 166 1.29 -8.96 22.04
N GLU A 167 1.43 -7.68 22.40
CA GLU A 167 1.37 -7.22 23.78
C GLU A 167 -0.08 -6.99 24.21
N LYS A 168 -0.69 -8.03 24.79
CA LYS A 168 -2.10 -8.00 25.19
C LYS A 168 -2.38 -6.97 26.30
N GLN A 169 -3.28 -6.04 26.03
CA GLN A 169 -3.74 -5.01 26.97
C GLN A 169 -5.25 -4.78 26.84
N LYS A 170 -5.87 -4.17 27.86
CA LYS A 170 -7.24 -3.64 27.75
C LYS A 170 -7.22 -2.22 27.20
N PHE A 171 -7.96 -1.97 26.13
CA PHE A 171 -8.15 -0.63 25.61
C PHE A 171 -9.03 0.20 26.55
N LYS A 172 -8.58 1.41 26.89
CA LYS A 172 -9.26 2.33 27.80
C LYS A 172 -9.18 3.80 27.40
N LEU A 173 -8.37 4.11 26.38
CA LEU A 173 -8.11 5.46 25.93
C LEU A 173 -9.42 6.06 25.41
N THR A 174 -9.71 7.31 25.77
CA THR A 174 -10.87 8.04 25.26
C THR A 174 -10.45 9.32 24.53
N LEU A 175 -11.32 9.83 23.65
CA LEU A 175 -11.05 11.07 22.91
C LEU A 175 -10.77 12.27 23.84
N GLU A 176 -11.42 12.32 25.01
CA GLU A 176 -11.21 13.40 26.00
C GLU A 176 -9.80 13.38 26.60
N GLU A 177 -9.23 12.18 26.82
CA GLU A 177 -7.87 12.05 27.37
C GLU A 177 -6.80 12.50 26.37
N ILE A 178 -7.11 12.45 25.07
CA ILE A 178 -6.21 12.81 23.97
C ILE A 178 -6.68 14.02 23.17
N GLU A 179 -7.57 14.86 23.73
CA GLU A 179 -8.11 16.05 23.04
C GLU A 179 -7.03 16.89 22.33
N PRO A 180 -5.85 17.18 22.93
CA PRO A 180 -4.80 17.93 22.24
C PRO A 180 -4.28 17.24 20.97
N ILE A 181 -4.21 15.90 20.96
CA ILE A 181 -3.81 15.11 19.80
C ILE A 181 -4.92 15.18 18.74
N VAL A 182 -6.18 15.00 19.14
CA VAL A 182 -7.32 15.06 18.20
C VAL A 182 -7.39 16.43 17.52
N LYS A 183 -7.23 17.52 18.29
CA LYS A 183 -7.15 18.88 17.76
C LYS A 183 -6.00 19.06 16.78
N ALA A 184 -4.81 18.53 17.10
CA ALA A 184 -3.65 18.63 16.21
C ALA A 184 -3.86 17.86 14.89
N HIS A 185 -4.58 16.73 14.92
CA HIS A 185 -4.88 15.91 13.75
C HIS A 185 -6.14 16.34 12.99
N LEU A 186 -6.97 17.24 13.54
CA LEU A 186 -7.99 17.94 12.76
C LEU A 186 -7.32 18.99 11.88
N THR A 187 -6.94 18.58 10.67
CA THR A 187 -6.18 19.41 9.75
C THR A 187 -7.11 20.11 8.78
N ARG A 188 -6.84 21.39 8.53
CA ARG A 188 -7.48 22.10 7.42
C ARG A 188 -6.81 21.66 6.13
N ILE A 189 -7.56 21.18 5.15
CA ILE A 189 -7.06 20.80 3.83
C ILE A 189 -7.99 21.29 2.71
N ASN A 190 -7.44 21.49 1.52
CA ASN A 190 -8.18 21.78 0.31
C ASN A 190 -8.28 20.51 -0.55
N ILE A 191 -9.50 20.02 -0.77
CA ILE A 191 -9.79 18.84 -1.59
C ILE A 191 -10.30 19.30 -2.96
N PRO A 192 -9.71 18.85 -4.09
CA PRO A 192 -10.26 19.13 -5.41
C PRO A 192 -11.53 18.31 -5.63
N SER A 193 -12.62 18.97 -6.02
CA SER A 193 -13.88 18.31 -6.34
C SER A 193 -14.14 18.40 -7.84
N GLU A 194 -13.97 17.29 -8.55
CA GLU A 194 -14.19 17.23 -10.01
C GLU A 194 -15.62 17.59 -10.38
N ALA A 195 -16.61 17.09 -9.63
CA ALA A 195 -18.02 17.37 -9.88
C ALA A 195 -18.38 18.86 -9.79
N LYS A 196 -17.59 19.64 -9.05
CA LYS A 196 -17.81 21.09 -8.83
C LYS A 196 -16.74 21.97 -9.50
N GLU A 197 -15.73 21.38 -10.14
CA GLU A 197 -14.57 22.05 -10.75
C GLU A 197 -13.95 23.13 -9.84
N LYS A 198 -13.79 22.81 -8.55
CA LYS A 198 -13.25 23.73 -7.55
C LYS A 198 -12.58 23.01 -6.39
N PHE A 199 -11.73 23.74 -5.68
CA PHE A 199 -11.23 23.28 -4.39
C PHE A 199 -12.24 23.58 -3.27
N ILE A 200 -12.47 22.60 -2.41
CA ILE A 200 -13.32 22.70 -1.23
C ILE A 200 -12.42 22.69 0.01
N PRO A 201 -12.40 23.78 0.80
CA PRO A 201 -11.65 23.82 2.04
C PRO A 201 -12.44 23.09 3.13
N VAL A 202 -11.82 22.12 3.78
CA VAL A 202 -12.44 21.35 4.87
C VAL A 202 -11.50 21.21 6.06
N TYR A 203 -12.06 20.91 7.22
CA TYR A 203 -11.33 20.34 8.36
C TYR A 203 -11.62 18.84 8.42
N ALA A 204 -10.59 18.01 8.32
CA ALA A 204 -10.69 16.55 8.32
C ALA A 204 -9.66 15.94 9.28
N ILE A 205 -9.92 14.72 9.75
CA ILE A 205 -8.96 13.99 10.59
C ILE A 205 -7.87 13.40 9.69
N ASP A 206 -6.61 13.73 9.99
CA ASP A 206 -5.44 13.05 9.45
C ASP A 206 -5.22 11.75 10.23
N GLU A 207 -5.56 10.62 9.61
CA GLU A 207 -5.56 9.29 10.21
C GLU A 207 -4.24 8.96 10.92
N VAL A 208 -4.35 8.52 12.18
CA VAL A 208 -3.18 8.24 13.01
C VAL A 208 -3.48 7.18 14.07
N TYR A 209 -2.47 6.40 14.43
CA TYR A 209 -2.55 5.52 15.60
C TYR A 209 -2.02 6.25 16.83
N VAL A 210 -2.79 6.25 17.92
CA VAL A 210 -2.38 6.79 19.22
C VAL A 210 -2.08 5.63 20.16
N THR A 211 -0.90 5.60 20.79
CA THR A 211 -0.55 4.55 21.75
C THR A 211 -1.56 4.52 22.90
N ALA A 212 -1.83 3.33 23.47
CA ALA A 212 -2.83 3.18 24.54
C ALA A 212 -2.55 4.01 25.82
N ASP A 213 -1.36 4.56 25.98
CA ASP A 213 -1.01 5.49 27.06
C ASP A 213 -1.20 6.99 26.70
N GLY A 214 -1.62 7.28 25.48
CA GLY A 214 -1.91 8.62 24.96
C GLY A 214 -0.67 9.49 24.70
N LYS A 215 0.54 8.91 24.65
CA LYS A 215 1.79 9.71 24.61
C LYS A 215 2.47 9.81 23.27
N ARG A 216 2.21 8.88 22.36
CA ARG A 216 2.89 8.82 21.06
C ARG A 216 1.89 8.52 19.95
N CYS A 217 2.15 9.12 18.79
CA CYS A 217 1.46 8.82 17.55
C CYS A 217 2.33 7.94 16.65
N ILE A 218 1.71 7.02 15.93
CA ILE A 218 2.33 6.21 14.87
C ILE A 218 1.55 6.52 13.58
N PRO A 219 2.21 6.93 12.48
CA PRO A 219 1.56 7.18 11.20
C PRO A 219 0.79 5.96 10.67
N PHE A 220 -0.36 6.19 10.03
CA PHE A 220 -1.24 5.12 9.51
C PHE A 220 -0.61 4.31 8.35
N LEU A 221 0.26 4.92 7.54
CA LEU A 221 0.90 4.29 6.37
C LEU A 221 2.44 4.32 6.45
N LEU A 222 3.01 3.47 7.30
CA LEU A 222 4.47 3.28 7.39
C LEU A 222 4.94 2.22 6.38
N ASP A 223 5.58 2.62 5.28
CA ASP A 223 6.25 1.68 4.36
C ASP A 223 7.48 1.03 5.02
N GLU A 224 7.55 -0.30 4.99
CA GLU A 224 8.65 -1.11 5.56
C GLU A 224 10.04 -0.74 5.05
N ARG A 225 10.13 -0.19 3.84
CA ARG A 225 11.39 0.22 3.22
C ARG A 225 11.77 1.68 3.49
N MET A 226 10.96 2.39 4.25
CA MET A 226 11.14 3.82 4.51
C MET A 226 12.14 4.08 5.64
N THR A 227 13.15 4.88 5.33
CA THR A 227 14.04 5.52 6.31
C THR A 227 13.70 7.01 6.39
N GLN A 228 13.36 7.52 7.58
CA GLN A 228 13.10 8.95 7.77
C GLN A 228 14.41 9.74 7.88
N VAL A 229 14.49 10.88 7.17
CA VAL A 229 15.70 11.73 7.12
C VAL A 229 15.40 13.20 7.45
N ASP A 230 14.14 13.64 7.31
CA ASP A 230 13.62 15.00 7.54
C ASP A 230 14.67 16.14 7.51
N HIS A 231 15.09 16.51 6.31
CA HIS A 231 16.16 17.49 6.06
C HIS A 231 15.71 18.60 5.12
N LEU A 232 15.80 19.86 5.55
CA LEU A 232 15.56 21.03 4.71
C LEU A 232 16.76 21.23 3.77
N MET A 233 16.50 21.41 2.48
CA MET A 233 17.51 21.55 1.44
C MET A 233 17.78 23.02 1.16
N GLU A 234 18.97 23.49 1.53
CA GLU A 234 19.41 24.88 1.35
C GLU A 234 20.75 24.91 0.62
N TRP A 235 20.88 25.82 -0.34
CA TRP A 235 22.12 26.08 -1.07
C TRP A 235 22.30 27.57 -1.35
N ASP A 236 23.57 28.00 -1.41
CA ASP A 236 23.93 29.38 -1.73
C ASP A 236 24.01 29.63 -3.25
N GLU A 237 24.47 28.61 -4.00
CA GLU A 237 24.71 28.72 -5.44
C GLU A 237 24.09 27.52 -6.18
N PRO A 238 23.46 27.73 -7.35
CA PRO A 238 22.96 26.64 -8.20
C PRO A 238 24.11 25.83 -8.80
N LEU A 239 23.77 24.69 -9.41
CA LEU A 239 24.73 23.90 -10.20
C LEU A 239 24.35 23.92 -11.67
N ASP A 240 25.35 24.23 -12.51
CA ASP A 240 25.21 24.06 -13.95
C ASP A 240 25.26 22.57 -14.32
N GLY A 241 24.31 22.14 -15.14
CA GLY A 241 24.30 20.76 -15.64
C GLY A 241 22.93 20.29 -16.07
N LYS A 242 22.84 18.98 -16.30
CA LYS A 242 21.58 18.26 -16.47
C LYS A 242 21.76 16.86 -15.91
N ILE A 243 20.71 16.31 -15.32
CA ILE A 243 20.69 14.92 -14.91
C ILE A 243 20.41 14.07 -16.15
N GLU A 244 21.31 13.13 -16.46
CA GLU A 244 21.08 12.18 -17.54
C GLU A 244 20.09 11.11 -17.09
N LYS A 245 18.82 11.26 -17.49
CA LYS A 245 17.75 10.33 -17.15
C LYS A 245 17.98 8.99 -17.84
N GLN A 246 18.27 7.97 -17.06
CA GLN A 246 18.43 6.59 -17.49
C GLN A 246 17.10 5.85 -17.38
N PHE A 247 16.92 4.83 -18.24
CA PHE A 247 15.81 3.90 -18.09
C PHE A 247 15.94 3.16 -16.76
N ILE A 248 14.88 3.20 -15.96
CA ILE A 248 14.81 2.46 -14.71
C ILE A 248 13.95 1.24 -14.96
N ASN A 249 14.53 0.06 -14.77
CA ASN A 249 13.73 -1.15 -14.66
C ASN A 249 13.19 -1.22 -13.23
N PHE A 250 11.90 -0.92 -13.07
CA PHE A 250 11.18 -1.11 -11.81
C PHE A 250 10.74 -2.56 -11.59
N SER A 251 10.94 -3.45 -12.58
CA SER A 251 10.67 -4.87 -12.42
C SER A 251 11.68 -5.47 -11.44
N GLU A 252 11.15 -6.12 -10.41
CA GLU A 252 11.90 -6.90 -9.41
C GLU A 252 12.08 -8.35 -9.90
N GLU A 253 12.19 -8.54 -11.22
CA GLU A 253 12.36 -9.83 -11.89
C GLU A 253 13.69 -10.50 -11.55
N VAL A 254 13.63 -11.78 -11.24
CA VAL A 254 14.82 -12.58 -10.88
C VAL A 254 14.85 -13.92 -11.60
N SER A 255 16.05 -14.50 -11.65
CA SER A 255 16.22 -15.84 -12.22
C SER A 255 15.67 -16.95 -11.31
N VAL A 256 15.36 -18.11 -11.89
CA VAL A 256 14.93 -19.30 -11.14
C VAL A 256 15.99 -19.74 -10.13
N ASP A 257 17.27 -19.63 -10.49
CA ASP A 257 18.32 -20.00 -9.55
C ASP A 257 18.36 -19.05 -8.37
N GLU A 258 18.27 -17.73 -8.58
CA GLU A 258 18.23 -16.77 -7.47
C GLU A 258 17.05 -16.99 -6.53
N ALA A 259 15.85 -17.19 -7.06
CA ALA A 259 14.63 -17.32 -6.26
C ALA A 259 14.59 -18.58 -5.38
N PHE A 260 15.27 -19.64 -5.79
CA PHE A 260 15.32 -20.92 -5.08
C PHE A 260 16.60 -21.11 -4.24
N HIS A 261 17.54 -20.16 -4.26
CA HIS A 261 18.69 -20.18 -3.35
C HIS A 261 18.35 -19.47 -2.03
N THR A 262 18.40 -20.21 -0.91
CA THR A 262 17.94 -19.77 0.42
C THR A 262 18.86 -18.81 1.17
N ASP A 263 20.05 -18.52 0.65
CA ASP A 263 21.11 -17.86 1.43
C ASP A 263 21.23 -16.34 1.21
N LYS A 264 20.50 -15.78 0.24
CA LYS A 264 20.53 -14.33 -0.04
C LYS A 264 19.49 -13.59 0.79
N GLN A 265 19.87 -13.20 2.01
CA GLN A 265 19.20 -12.09 2.69
C GLN A 265 19.76 -10.79 2.13
N ASP A 266 19.00 -10.08 1.30
CA ASP A 266 19.34 -8.71 0.93
C ASP A 266 18.98 -7.80 2.11
N ASN A 267 20.00 -7.34 2.86
CA ASN A 267 19.80 -6.30 3.85
C ASN A 267 19.63 -4.96 3.13
N ARG A 268 18.38 -4.49 3.09
CA ARG A 268 17.98 -3.26 2.40
C ARG A 268 18.04 -2.02 3.28
N ASP A 269 18.46 -2.15 4.53
CA ASP A 269 18.64 -1.02 5.44
C ASP A 269 19.83 -0.18 4.98
N LEU A 270 19.63 1.14 4.91
CA LEU A 270 20.70 2.09 4.61
C LEU A 270 21.52 2.35 5.87
N THR A 271 22.85 2.34 5.71
CA THR A 271 23.76 2.81 6.76
C THR A 271 23.75 4.34 6.86
N ASP A 272 24.11 4.90 8.01
CA ASP A 272 24.23 6.36 8.20
C ASP A 272 25.13 7.02 7.14
N ALA A 273 26.18 6.33 6.70
CA ALA A 273 27.08 6.81 5.64
C ALA A 273 26.36 6.91 4.29
N GLN A 274 25.56 5.89 3.93
CA GLN A 274 24.76 5.90 2.70
C GLN A 274 23.65 6.94 2.75
N ILE A 275 23.01 7.13 3.91
CA ILE A 275 22.02 8.20 4.12
C ILE A 275 22.67 9.56 3.89
N GLY A 276 23.83 9.81 4.50
CA GLY A 276 24.56 11.07 4.32
C GLY A 276 25.02 11.32 2.88
N GLU A 277 25.32 10.26 2.12
CA GLU A 277 25.62 10.35 0.69
C GLU A 277 24.36 10.65 -0.14
N CYS A 278 23.24 9.97 0.14
CA CYS A 278 21.96 10.25 -0.50
C CYS A 278 21.52 11.71 -0.31
N VAL A 279 21.66 12.26 0.90
CA VAL A 279 21.34 13.67 1.19
C VAL A 279 22.13 14.61 0.29
N LYS A 280 23.43 14.35 0.06
CA LYS A 280 24.27 15.16 -0.84
C LYS A 280 23.85 15.03 -2.30
N LEU A 281 23.57 13.81 -2.76
CA LEU A 281 23.11 13.56 -4.13
C LEU A 281 21.78 14.25 -4.42
N VAL A 282 20.85 14.22 -3.46
CA VAL A 282 19.56 14.92 -3.55
C VAL A 282 19.77 16.43 -3.55
N HIS A 283 20.65 16.95 -2.69
CA HIS A 283 20.99 18.36 -2.64
C HIS A 283 21.53 18.87 -3.98
N ASP A 284 22.48 18.16 -4.57
CA ASP A 284 23.03 18.52 -5.88
C ASP A 284 22.00 18.37 -7.00
N ALA A 285 21.13 17.35 -6.94
CA ALA A 285 20.04 17.19 -7.91
C ALA A 285 19.06 18.37 -7.88
N LEU A 286 18.66 18.83 -6.69
CA LEU A 286 17.78 20.00 -6.53
C LEU A 286 18.44 21.29 -7.01
N ARG A 287 19.75 21.47 -6.79
CA ARG A 287 20.52 22.61 -7.31
C ARG A 287 20.58 22.68 -8.84
N ILE A 288 20.44 21.53 -9.51
CA ILE A 288 20.41 21.42 -10.98
C ILE A 288 18.99 21.63 -11.51
N GLU A 289 18.00 20.90 -10.96
CA GLU A 289 16.63 20.90 -11.50
C GLU A 289 15.83 22.14 -11.06
N TYR A 290 16.07 22.65 -9.84
CA TYR A 290 15.34 23.78 -9.25
C TYR A 290 16.30 24.84 -8.67
N PRO A 291 17.16 25.47 -9.48
CA PRO A 291 18.26 26.32 -9.01
C PRO A 291 17.85 27.48 -8.08
N ASP A 292 16.63 28.00 -8.22
CA ASP A 292 16.09 29.15 -7.49
C ASP A 292 15.24 28.77 -6.25
N ASP A 293 15.19 27.49 -5.90
CA ASP A 293 14.29 26.95 -4.86
C ASP A 293 15.00 26.61 -3.55
N SER A 294 16.15 27.24 -3.28
CA SER A 294 16.87 27.06 -2.03
C SER A 294 15.95 27.31 -0.82
N GLY A 295 15.92 26.36 0.11
CA GLY A 295 15.07 26.41 1.31
C GLY A 295 13.59 26.12 1.07
N LYS A 296 13.18 25.76 -0.16
CA LYS A 296 11.78 25.40 -0.46
C LYS A 296 11.52 23.90 -0.46
N TRP A 297 12.56 23.06 -0.43
CA TRP A 297 12.43 21.61 -0.55
C TRP A 297 12.93 20.90 0.70
N ARG A 298 12.25 19.81 1.06
CA ARG A 298 12.59 18.99 2.22
C ARG A 298 12.62 17.52 1.84
N LEU A 299 13.75 16.87 2.07
CA LEU A 299 13.87 15.41 1.95
C LEU A 299 13.23 14.79 3.19
N LYS A 300 12.12 14.07 3.01
CA LYS A 300 11.40 13.45 4.12
C LYS A 300 11.85 12.02 4.37
N GLU A 301 12.03 11.27 3.30
CA GLU A 301 12.27 9.83 3.39
C GLU A 301 13.10 9.29 2.22
N LEU A 302 13.76 8.16 2.50
CA LEU A 302 14.44 7.31 1.52
C LEU A 302 13.73 5.96 1.51
N ARG A 303 13.47 5.41 0.32
CA ARG A 303 12.96 4.05 0.14
C ARG A 303 13.97 3.21 -0.64
N THR A 304 14.38 2.07 -0.08
CA THR A 304 15.34 1.19 -0.74
C THR A 304 14.61 0.15 -1.60
N ALA A 305 14.83 0.20 -2.91
CA ALA A 305 14.48 -0.87 -3.85
C ALA A 305 15.71 -1.78 -4.09
N TYR A 306 15.56 -2.84 -4.89
CA TYR A 306 16.67 -3.76 -5.16
C TYR A 306 17.84 -3.05 -5.86
N SER A 307 17.56 -2.35 -6.97
CA SER A 307 18.57 -1.72 -7.83
C SER A 307 18.85 -0.24 -7.52
N HIS A 308 17.96 0.41 -6.77
CA HIS A 308 18.00 1.85 -6.58
C HIS A 308 17.43 2.29 -5.23
N ILE A 309 17.69 3.55 -4.89
CA ILE A 309 17.12 4.25 -3.74
C ILE A 309 16.25 5.38 -4.30
N GLU A 310 15.02 5.45 -3.79
CA GLU A 310 14.08 6.53 -4.09
C GLU A 310 14.12 7.56 -2.97
N ALA A 311 14.48 8.80 -3.28
CA ALA A 311 14.54 9.88 -2.31
C ALA A 311 13.38 10.86 -2.52
N PHE A 312 12.45 10.90 -1.56
CA PHE A 312 11.21 11.66 -1.66
C PHE A 312 11.37 13.05 -1.05
N CYS A 313 11.36 14.06 -1.91
CA CYS A 313 11.41 15.46 -1.57
C CYS A 313 10.04 16.10 -1.76
N TYR A 314 9.65 16.95 -0.82
CA TYR A 314 8.41 17.71 -0.87
C TYR A 314 8.70 19.19 -0.75
N ALA A 315 7.94 20.02 -1.45
CA ALA A 315 7.99 21.46 -1.25
C ALA A 315 7.45 21.81 0.16
N ASP A 316 8.19 22.60 0.94
CA ASP A 316 7.89 22.96 2.34
C ASP A 316 6.73 23.99 2.43
N ASP A 317 6.43 24.70 1.33
CA ASP A 317 5.48 25.83 1.28
C ASP A 317 4.19 25.54 0.49
N SER A 318 3.83 24.28 0.25
CA SER A 318 2.71 23.92 -0.65
C SER A 318 1.30 24.27 -0.14
N GLY A 319 1.18 25.00 0.96
CA GLY A 319 -0.09 25.24 1.63
C GLY A 319 -0.76 23.95 2.11
N ASN A 320 -1.92 24.12 2.73
CA ASN A 320 -2.77 23.04 3.24
C ASN A 320 -3.50 22.30 2.09
N THR A 321 -2.76 21.80 1.12
CA THR A 321 -3.29 21.04 -0.02
C THR A 321 -3.00 19.56 0.20
N LEU A 322 -3.94 18.70 -0.21
CA LEU A 322 -3.78 17.24 -0.16
C LEU A 322 -2.67 16.79 -1.12
N PHE A 323 -2.57 17.46 -2.27
CA PHE A 323 -1.55 17.22 -3.29
C PHE A 323 -0.47 18.29 -3.19
N ARG A 324 0.75 17.86 -2.86
CA ARG A 324 1.91 18.75 -2.71
C ARG A 324 2.93 18.48 -3.83
N PRO A 325 3.62 19.51 -4.34
CA PRO A 325 4.75 19.30 -5.25
C PRO A 325 5.76 18.34 -4.60
N LYS A 326 6.10 17.30 -5.34
CA LYS A 326 6.92 16.19 -4.91
C LYS A 326 7.92 15.88 -6.01
N LEU A 327 9.17 15.73 -5.63
CA LEU A 327 10.25 15.25 -6.48
C LEU A 327 10.79 13.95 -5.89
N VAL A 328 10.88 12.92 -6.71
CA VAL A 328 11.57 11.67 -6.39
C VAL A 328 12.89 11.65 -7.15
N VAL A 329 14.00 11.69 -6.40
CA VAL A 329 15.34 11.52 -6.96
C VAL A 329 15.68 10.04 -6.91
N ILE A 330 16.03 9.45 -8.05
CA ILE A 330 16.37 8.02 -8.16
C ILE A 330 17.87 7.87 -8.21
N ILE A 331 18.42 7.14 -7.23
CA ILE A 331 19.85 6.93 -7.03
C ILE A 331 20.17 5.46 -7.29
N ASN A 332 21.15 5.16 -8.14
CA ASN A 332 21.63 3.79 -8.30
C ASN A 332 22.30 3.32 -6.99
N ARG A 333 21.87 2.17 -6.46
CA ARG A 333 22.31 1.68 -5.14
C ARG A 333 23.76 1.22 -5.12
N GLU A 334 24.31 0.77 -6.24
CA GLU A 334 25.69 0.28 -6.32
C GLU A 334 26.69 1.41 -6.60
N SER A 335 26.40 2.27 -7.57
CA SER A 335 27.29 3.36 -7.95
C SER A 335 27.12 4.63 -7.13
N MET A 336 26.03 4.74 -6.36
CA MET A 336 25.66 5.96 -5.61
C MET A 336 25.64 7.21 -6.50
N THR A 337 24.97 7.09 -7.65
CA THR A 337 24.81 8.19 -8.61
C THR A 337 23.35 8.44 -8.90
N VAL A 338 22.97 9.70 -9.09
CA VAL A 338 21.61 10.05 -9.55
C VAL A 338 21.44 9.58 -10.99
N ILE A 339 20.43 8.76 -11.23
CA ILE A 339 20.13 8.17 -12.54
C ILE A 339 18.80 8.66 -13.11
N ASN A 340 17.93 9.25 -12.30
CA ASN A 340 16.67 9.85 -12.78
C ASN A 340 16.06 10.79 -11.74
N THR A 341 15.10 11.59 -12.20
CA THR A 341 14.22 12.43 -11.38
C THR A 341 12.80 12.36 -11.93
N ILE A 342 11.84 12.19 -11.02
CA ILE A 342 10.41 12.10 -11.32
C ILE A 342 9.66 13.07 -10.41
N ASP A 343 8.97 14.04 -11.00
CA ASP A 343 8.07 14.93 -10.28
C ASP A 343 6.61 14.57 -10.52
N ASN A 344 5.70 15.23 -9.80
CA ASN A 344 4.27 15.13 -10.00
C ASN A 344 3.65 16.42 -10.58
N GLU A 345 4.44 17.29 -11.22
CA GLU A 345 3.96 18.60 -11.70
C GLU A 345 2.80 18.44 -12.69
N ALA A 346 2.96 17.56 -13.67
CA ALA A 346 1.94 17.30 -14.69
C ALA A 346 0.62 16.73 -14.14
N MET A 347 0.59 16.19 -12.91
CA MET A 347 -0.65 15.75 -12.28
C MET A 347 -1.51 16.93 -11.82
N PHE A 348 -0.91 18.11 -11.63
CA PHE A 348 -1.63 19.32 -11.21
C PHE A 348 -2.33 20.04 -12.37
N ASP A 349 -1.89 19.83 -13.62
CA ASP A 349 -2.44 20.48 -14.82
C ASP A 349 -3.97 20.31 -14.95
N VAL A 350 -4.52 19.18 -14.48
CA VAL A 350 -5.97 18.90 -14.49
C VAL A 350 -6.75 19.90 -13.62
N PHE A 351 -6.11 20.46 -12.60
CA PHE A 351 -6.71 21.38 -11.64
C PHE A 351 -6.45 22.86 -11.98
N ASP A 352 -5.73 23.18 -13.05
CA ASP A 352 -5.46 24.57 -13.45
C ASP A 352 -6.73 25.36 -13.77
N SER A 353 -7.78 24.68 -14.23
CA SER A 353 -9.10 25.27 -14.48
C SER A 353 -9.98 25.39 -13.24
N PHE A 354 -9.59 24.76 -12.12
CA PHE A 354 -10.44 24.69 -10.94
C PHE A 354 -10.49 26.04 -10.25
N THR A 355 -11.67 26.40 -9.76
CA THR A 355 -11.79 27.60 -8.94
C THR A 355 -11.05 27.39 -7.61
N PRO A 356 -10.16 28.32 -7.19
CA PRO A 356 -9.44 28.21 -5.93
C PRO A 356 -10.37 28.10 -4.71
N ALA A 357 -9.87 27.49 -3.64
CA ALA A 357 -10.63 27.34 -2.40
C ALA A 357 -11.01 28.73 -1.86
N PRO A 358 -12.29 28.99 -1.54
CA PRO A 358 -12.68 30.21 -0.82
C PRO A 358 -12.00 30.29 0.54
N GLU A 359 -11.81 31.52 1.04
CA GLU A 359 -11.29 31.74 2.39
C GLU A 359 -12.21 31.10 3.46
N PRO A 360 -11.65 30.32 4.39
CA PRO A 360 -12.39 29.77 5.52
C PRO A 360 -13.10 30.85 6.33
N ARG A 361 -14.30 30.54 6.82
CA ARG A 361 -15.11 31.42 7.68
C ARG A 361 -15.29 30.89 9.08
N ILE A 362 -15.00 29.61 9.31
CA ILE A 362 -14.97 29.02 10.65
C ILE A 362 -13.52 28.78 11.08
N ASP A 363 -13.27 28.98 12.37
CA ASP A 363 -11.99 28.65 12.97
C ASP A 363 -11.88 27.17 13.34
N HIS A 364 -10.67 26.77 13.71
CA HIS A 364 -10.35 25.39 14.06
C HIS A 364 -11.13 24.88 15.26
N GLU A 365 -11.35 25.72 16.29
CA GLU A 365 -12.10 25.33 17.48
C GLU A 365 -13.58 25.09 17.17
N THR A 366 -14.20 25.96 16.35
CA THR A 366 -15.59 25.77 15.89
C THR A 366 -15.71 24.49 15.06
N ALA A 367 -14.73 24.20 14.20
CA ALA A 367 -14.72 22.95 13.44
C ALA A 367 -14.58 21.74 14.38
N PHE A 368 -13.68 21.81 15.36
CA PHE A 368 -13.46 20.76 16.35
C PHE A 368 -14.74 20.43 17.12
N GLU A 369 -15.42 21.42 17.69
CA GLU A 369 -16.67 21.22 18.43
C GLU A 369 -17.75 20.50 17.61
N LYS A 370 -17.82 20.79 16.30
CA LYS A 370 -18.75 20.12 15.38
C LYS A 370 -18.31 18.72 15.01
N MET A 371 -17.01 18.47 14.96
CA MET A 371 -16.43 17.23 14.47
C MET A 371 -16.43 16.11 15.51
N ILE A 372 -16.32 16.42 16.81
CA ILE A 372 -16.25 15.43 17.92
C ILE A 372 -17.19 14.23 17.76
N PRO A 373 -18.50 14.39 17.43
CA PRO A 373 -19.44 13.26 17.35
C PRO A 373 -19.15 12.28 16.20
N TYR A 374 -18.30 12.66 15.25
CA TYR A 374 -17.99 11.92 14.02
C TYR A 374 -16.59 11.29 14.05
N ILE A 375 -15.80 11.59 15.09
CA ILE A 375 -14.45 11.06 15.26
C ILE A 375 -14.54 9.69 15.96
N THR A 376 -13.88 8.69 15.39
CA THR A 376 -13.76 7.35 15.97
C THR A 376 -12.39 7.17 16.62
N LEU A 377 -12.34 6.29 17.62
CA LEU A 377 -11.10 5.85 18.27
C LEU A 377 -11.16 4.34 18.46
N ASP A 378 -10.82 3.61 17.41
CA ASP A 378 -11.01 2.15 17.38
C ASP A 378 -9.76 1.40 17.86
N PRO A 379 -9.90 0.38 18.72
CA PRO A 379 -8.74 -0.39 19.17
C PRO A 379 -8.12 -1.19 18.02
N VAL A 380 -6.80 -1.11 17.90
CA VAL A 380 -6.02 -1.82 16.89
C VAL A 380 -4.64 -2.19 17.45
N TYR A 381 -4.16 -3.38 17.13
CA TYR A 381 -2.79 -3.78 17.39
C TYR A 381 -1.88 -3.32 16.24
N VAL A 382 -0.96 -2.40 16.51
CA VAL A 382 -0.06 -1.83 15.50
C VAL A 382 1.33 -2.41 15.68
N TYR A 383 1.95 -2.87 14.58
CA TYR A 383 3.34 -3.32 14.63
C TYR A 383 4.28 -2.14 14.83
N ASP A 384 4.90 -2.09 16.01
CA ASP A 384 5.90 -1.11 16.35
C ASP A 384 7.30 -1.64 16.00
N ARG A 385 7.99 -0.94 15.10
CA ARG A 385 9.33 -1.35 14.62
C ARG A 385 10.41 -1.24 15.68
N ASP A 386 10.33 -0.23 16.54
CA ASP A 386 11.32 0.00 17.59
C ASP A 386 11.24 -1.10 18.64
N LEU A 387 10.01 -1.51 18.99
CA LEU A 387 9.73 -2.56 19.95
C LEU A 387 9.71 -3.98 19.34
N LYS A 388 9.62 -4.07 18.01
CA LYS A 388 9.45 -5.31 17.22
C LYS A 388 8.29 -6.17 17.69
N LYS A 389 7.18 -5.51 18.02
CA LYS A 389 5.98 -6.12 18.61
C LYS A 389 4.73 -5.40 18.15
N TYR A 390 3.60 -6.10 18.21
CA TYR A 390 2.29 -5.48 18.07
C TYR A 390 1.86 -4.90 19.42
N ILE A 391 1.65 -3.58 19.46
CA ILE A 391 1.17 -2.86 20.65
C ILE A 391 -0.25 -2.34 20.43
N LEU A 392 -1.02 -2.24 21.52
CA LEU A 392 -2.38 -1.74 21.43
C LEU A 392 -2.39 -0.21 21.26
N CYS A 393 -3.10 0.24 20.24
CA CYS A 393 -3.30 1.64 19.89
C CYS A 393 -4.80 1.91 19.67
N GLY A 394 -5.18 3.19 19.65
CA GLY A 394 -6.44 3.66 19.09
C GLY A 394 -6.19 4.23 17.70
N LEU A 395 -6.90 3.75 16.68
CA LEU A 395 -6.97 4.40 15.38
C LEU A 395 -7.90 5.60 15.49
N LEU A 396 -7.34 6.79 15.37
CA LEU A 396 -8.06 8.05 15.30
C LEU A 396 -8.42 8.32 13.83
N ASP A 397 -9.71 8.35 13.53
CA ASP A 397 -10.22 8.43 12.16
C ASP A 397 -11.59 9.16 12.10
N SER A 398 -12.02 9.57 10.92
CA SER A 398 -13.39 9.97 10.62
C SER A 398 -13.69 9.91 9.12
N GLU A 399 -14.86 9.37 8.76
CA GLU A 399 -15.38 9.40 7.39
C GLU A 399 -15.96 10.77 7.01
N GLN A 400 -16.07 11.69 7.97
CA GLN A 400 -16.67 13.01 7.78
C GLN A 400 -15.62 14.13 7.81
N ALA A 401 -16.02 15.30 7.32
CA ALA A 401 -15.26 16.53 7.41
C ALA A 401 -16.19 17.72 7.65
N VAL A 402 -15.63 18.83 8.10
CA VAL A 402 -16.38 20.10 8.26
C VAL A 402 -16.03 21.04 7.11
N ASP A 403 -17.02 21.52 6.37
CA ASP A 403 -16.83 22.60 5.38
C ASP A 403 -16.27 23.84 6.07
N ALA A 404 -15.10 24.31 5.66
CA ALA A 404 -14.42 25.41 6.33
C ALA A 404 -15.07 26.80 6.08
N VAL A 405 -16.05 26.89 5.18
CA VAL A 405 -16.81 28.12 4.84
C VAL A 405 -18.19 28.13 5.48
N THR A 406 -18.94 27.03 5.40
CA THR A 406 -20.32 26.97 5.94
C THR A 406 -20.38 26.36 7.34
N GLY A 407 -19.40 25.51 7.66
CA GLY A 407 -19.40 24.68 8.86
C GLY A 407 -20.37 23.50 8.79
N ASP A 408 -20.85 23.13 7.61
CA ASP A 408 -21.67 21.93 7.43
C ASP A 408 -20.80 20.67 7.52
N ILE A 409 -21.40 19.57 7.97
CA ILE A 409 -20.75 18.25 7.95
C ILE A 409 -20.90 17.66 6.54
N LEU A 410 -19.78 17.16 6.01
CA LEU A 410 -19.66 16.55 4.70
C LEU A 410 -19.15 15.12 4.86
N GLU A 411 -19.59 14.21 4.00
CA GLU A 411 -18.97 12.88 3.88
C GLU A 411 -17.74 13.02 2.97
N LEU A 412 -16.58 12.52 3.40
CA LEU A 412 -15.34 12.62 2.62
C LEU A 412 -15.47 11.93 1.26
N ARG A 413 -16.21 10.83 1.18
CA ARG A 413 -16.46 10.09 -0.09
C ARG A 413 -17.27 10.87 -1.13
N ASP A 414 -17.97 11.92 -0.72
CA ASP A 414 -18.84 12.73 -1.58
C ASP A 414 -18.15 14.02 -2.07
N LEU A 415 -16.88 14.24 -1.70
CA LEU A 415 -16.06 15.40 -2.10
C LEU A 415 -15.22 15.08 -3.32
#